data_AF-A0A7I7MFL4-F1
#
_entry.id   AF-A0A7I7MFL4-F1
#
_cell.length_a   1.000
_cell.length_b   1.000
_cell.length_c   1.000
_cell.angle_alpha   90.00
_cell.angle_beta   90.00
_cell.angle_gamma   90.00
#
_symmetry.space_group_name_H-M   'P 1'
#
loop_
_entity.id
_entity.type
_entity.pdbx_description
1 polymer ?
#
loop_
_entity_poly.entity_id
_entity_poly.type
_entity_poly.pdbx_seq_one_letter_code
_entity_poly.pdbx_strand_id
1 'polypeptide(L)'
;MDPVLSGLLVIVRRARVTVSYAVIVATVTAVMVRMDPTMHDSLIRHASTNLHNLSRGRVGTLVGSAFVVDAGSIYLWLPGLVCLLLAAELTCGGWRLVLTFVTGHVGATLLVAAGLATAVEFDWLSASIARAPDVGMSYGAMAVVGALTAALPPRWRPAWLGFWFAAAAVVIAGGAGFTDVGHVVALTLGVLVSTRFGVQSRWSVPRAVLLALGASFGFLVLADGMVSMIYGLAWGALGALTAAGFDRLLTAAPQMNASADAVIQSERHDSGGSSSSSPGTSHS
;
A
#
# COMPACT_ATOMS: atom_id res chain seq x y z
N MET A 1 -34.73 17.88 0.18
CA MET A 1 -33.71 17.18 -0.62
C MET A 1 -33.72 15.71 -0.22
N ASP A 2 -33.68 14.79 -1.17
CA ASP A 2 -33.72 13.35 -0.92
C ASP A 2 -32.54 12.93 0.00
N PRO A 3 -32.75 12.13 1.06
CA PRO A 3 -31.67 11.61 1.91
C PRO A 3 -30.56 10.91 1.12
N VAL A 4 -30.90 10.27 -0.01
CA VAL A 4 -29.92 9.63 -0.91
C VAL A 4 -29.04 10.69 -1.58
N LEU A 5 -29.64 11.74 -2.13
CA LEU A 5 -28.93 12.85 -2.78
C LEU A 5 -28.02 13.61 -1.81
N SER A 6 -28.50 13.78 -0.57
CA SER A 6 -27.75 14.43 0.52
C SER A 6 -26.55 13.59 0.96
N GLY A 7 -26.73 12.26 1.06
CA GLY A 7 -25.64 11.33 1.34
C GLY A 7 -24.58 11.30 0.24
N LEU A 8 -24.99 11.29 -1.02
CA LEU A 8 -24.11 11.36 -2.19
C LEU A 8 -23.27 12.65 -2.19
N LEU A 9 -23.88 13.80 -1.93
CA LEU A 9 -23.18 15.09 -1.85
C LEU A 9 -22.13 15.11 -0.73
N VAL A 10 -22.42 14.48 0.42
CA VAL A 10 -21.46 14.37 1.52
C VAL A 10 -20.28 13.49 1.13
N ILE A 11 -20.51 12.37 0.45
CA ILE A 11 -19.46 11.48 -0.05
C ILE A 11 -18.60 12.23 -1.07
N VAL A 12 -19.21 12.87 -2.07
CA VAL A 12 -18.49 13.65 -3.09
C VAL A 12 -17.64 14.74 -2.46
N ARG A 13 -18.16 15.46 -1.46
CA ARG A 13 -17.41 16.52 -0.77
C ARG A 13 -16.24 15.95 0.04
N ARG A 14 -16.40 14.78 0.65
CA ARG A 14 -15.36 14.13 1.47
C ARG A 14 -14.34 13.35 0.64
N ALA A 15 -14.70 12.96 -0.58
CA ALA A 15 -13.90 12.11 -1.46
C ALA A 15 -13.60 12.77 -2.82
N ARG A 16 -13.42 14.10 -2.80
CA ARG A 16 -13.28 14.91 -4.02
C ARG A 16 -12.10 14.47 -4.88
N VAL A 17 -10.98 14.06 -4.27
CA VAL A 17 -9.79 13.62 -5.01
C VAL A 17 -10.10 12.34 -5.77
N THR A 18 -10.67 11.35 -5.07
CA THR A 18 -11.04 10.06 -5.65
C THR A 18 -12.04 10.23 -6.79
N VAL A 19 -13.09 11.03 -6.57
CA VAL A 19 -14.12 11.28 -7.60
C VAL A 19 -13.52 11.99 -8.81
N SER A 20 -12.73 13.05 -8.61
CA SER A 20 -12.08 13.77 -9.71
C SER A 20 -11.15 12.86 -10.50
N TYR A 21 -10.31 12.07 -9.83
CA TYR A 21 -9.39 11.15 -10.49
C TYR A 21 -10.14 10.07 -11.27
N ALA A 22 -11.17 9.46 -10.68
CA ALA A 22 -11.98 8.44 -11.34
C ALA A 22 -12.70 8.98 -12.58
N VAL A 23 -13.24 10.20 -12.53
CA VAL A 23 -13.89 10.85 -13.68
C VAL A 23 -12.89 11.09 -14.80
N ILE A 24 -11.70 11.62 -14.49
CA ILE A 24 -10.66 11.87 -15.49
C ILE A 24 -10.24 10.55 -16.15
N VAL A 25 -9.89 9.54 -15.34
CA VAL A 25 -9.46 8.23 -15.82
C VAL A 25 -10.56 7.56 -16.66
N ALA A 26 -11.81 7.56 -16.18
CA ALA A 26 -12.93 7.00 -16.94
C ALA A 26 -13.15 7.71 -18.27
N THR A 27 -12.98 9.04 -18.31
CA THR A 27 -13.09 9.82 -19.53
C THR A 27 -11.96 9.46 -20.51
N VAL A 28 -10.72 9.41 -20.05
CA VAL A 28 -9.56 9.03 -20.87
C VAL A 28 -9.75 7.62 -21.43
N THR A 29 -10.10 6.64 -20.59
CA THR A 29 -10.36 5.27 -21.04
C THR A 29 -11.53 5.20 -22.03
N ALA A 30 -12.62 5.94 -21.81
CA ALA A 30 -13.75 5.96 -22.74
C ALA A 30 -13.37 6.52 -24.12
N VAL A 31 -12.46 7.50 -24.18
CA VAL A 31 -11.90 8.00 -25.44
C VAL A 31 -11.00 6.94 -26.06
N MET A 32 -10.13 6.29 -25.29
CA MET A 32 -9.22 5.24 -25.77
C MET A 32 -9.94 4.04 -26.37
N VAL A 33 -11.07 3.62 -25.79
CA VAL A 33 -11.89 2.50 -26.30
C VAL A 33 -12.48 2.80 -27.68
N ARG A 34 -12.60 4.08 -28.06
CA ARG A 34 -13.10 4.50 -29.38
C ARG A 34 -11.99 4.70 -30.42
N MET A 35 -10.72 4.62 -30.01
CA MET A 35 -9.59 4.77 -30.92
C MET A 35 -9.39 3.50 -31.74
N ASP A 36 -8.92 3.64 -32.98
CA ASP A 36 -8.38 2.50 -33.70
C ASP A 36 -7.06 2.02 -33.03
N PRO A 37 -6.63 0.77 -33.28
CA PRO A 37 -5.43 0.20 -32.65
C PRO A 37 -4.15 1.04 -32.85
N THR A 38 -3.98 1.67 -34.01
CA THR A 38 -2.77 2.46 -34.31
C THR A 38 -2.71 3.76 -33.52
N MET A 39 -3.86 4.43 -33.36
CA MET A 39 -4.00 5.61 -32.50
C MET A 39 -3.83 5.24 -31.03
N HIS A 40 -4.40 4.12 -30.60
CA HIS A 40 -4.28 3.60 -29.24
C HIS A 40 -2.81 3.35 -28.87
N ASP A 41 -2.09 2.56 -29.68
CA ASP A 41 -0.67 2.28 -29.45
C ASP A 41 0.18 3.55 -29.49
N SER A 42 -0.17 4.49 -30.37
CA SER A 42 0.51 5.77 -30.45
C SER A 42 0.31 6.57 -29.17
N LEU A 43 -0.90 6.63 -28.62
CA LEU A 43 -1.17 7.30 -27.35
C LEU A 43 -0.35 6.66 -26.21
N ILE A 44 -0.36 5.34 -26.10
CA ILE A 44 0.43 4.61 -25.09
C ILE A 44 1.92 4.96 -25.21
N ARG A 45 2.48 4.91 -26.43
CA ARG A 45 3.89 5.25 -26.65
C ARG A 45 4.22 6.69 -26.26
N HIS A 46 3.32 7.64 -26.48
CA HIS A 46 3.54 9.05 -26.13
C HIS A 46 3.35 9.33 -24.64
N ALA A 47 2.40 8.66 -24.01
CA ALA A 47 2.10 8.83 -22.59
C ALA A 47 3.06 8.07 -21.67
N SER A 48 3.70 7.02 -22.19
CA SER A 48 4.59 6.12 -21.44
C SER A 48 5.75 6.83 -20.75
N THR A 49 5.99 6.46 -19.49
CA THR A 49 7.18 6.83 -18.71
C THR A 49 8.39 5.95 -18.97
N ASN A 50 8.46 5.33 -20.15
CA ASN A 50 9.61 4.55 -20.54
C ASN A 50 10.91 5.37 -20.64
N LEU A 51 12.03 4.65 -20.54
CA LEU A 51 13.36 5.24 -20.53
C LEU A 51 13.63 6.09 -21.79
N HIS A 52 13.07 5.69 -22.95
CA HIS A 52 13.19 6.45 -24.19
C HIS A 52 12.54 7.84 -24.12
N ASN A 53 11.35 7.96 -23.52
CA ASN A 53 10.68 9.25 -23.36
C ASN A 53 11.37 10.11 -22.28
N LEU A 54 11.75 9.50 -21.16
CA LEU A 54 12.41 10.20 -20.06
C LEU A 54 13.78 10.75 -20.46
N SER A 55 14.60 9.96 -21.17
CA SER A 55 15.91 10.41 -21.69
C SER A 55 15.80 11.56 -22.70
N ARG A 56 14.64 11.73 -23.34
CA ARG A 56 14.35 12.87 -24.24
C ARG A 56 13.74 14.07 -23.52
N GLY A 57 13.76 14.10 -22.19
CA GLY A 57 13.27 15.22 -21.39
C GLY A 57 11.75 15.37 -21.37
N ARG A 58 10.99 14.33 -21.74
CA ARG A 58 9.51 14.37 -21.72
C ARG A 58 8.96 14.19 -20.32
N VAL A 59 9.33 15.06 -19.39
CA VAL A 59 8.93 14.99 -17.97
C VAL A 59 7.42 15.01 -17.74
N GLY A 60 6.65 15.55 -18.69
CA GLY A 60 5.18 15.53 -18.65
C GLY A 60 4.58 14.11 -18.65
N THR A 61 5.31 13.09 -19.14
CA THR A 61 4.84 11.71 -19.08
C THR A 61 4.74 11.20 -17.65
N LEU A 62 5.54 11.71 -16.70
CA LEU A 62 5.46 11.35 -15.27
C LEU A 62 4.07 11.59 -14.67
N VAL A 63 3.35 12.59 -15.19
CA VAL A 63 1.98 12.91 -14.76
C VAL A 63 0.97 12.27 -15.70
N GLY A 64 1.18 12.39 -17.01
CA GLY A 64 0.24 11.90 -18.02
C GLY A 64 0.04 10.38 -17.99
N SER A 65 1.09 9.60 -17.70
CA SER A 65 1.03 8.14 -17.66
C SER A 65 0.05 7.63 -16.62
N ALA A 66 -0.13 8.35 -15.50
CA ALA A 66 -1.05 7.99 -14.44
C ALA A 66 -2.53 7.98 -14.87
N PHE A 67 -2.87 8.61 -15.99
CA PHE A 67 -4.25 8.71 -16.49
C PHE A 67 -4.54 7.81 -17.69
N VAL A 68 -3.49 7.27 -18.33
CA VAL A 68 -3.60 6.38 -19.50
C VAL A 68 -3.47 4.95 -19.01
N VAL A 69 -4.55 4.18 -19.05
CA VAL A 69 -4.60 2.82 -18.52
C VAL A 69 -4.83 1.83 -19.65
N ASP A 70 -3.89 0.89 -19.81
CA ASP A 70 -4.00 -0.24 -20.73
C ASP A 70 -4.16 -1.54 -19.93
N ALA A 71 -5.35 -1.75 -19.36
CA ALA A 71 -5.63 -2.84 -18.41
C ALA A 71 -6.92 -3.61 -18.75
N GLY A 72 -7.24 -3.72 -20.03
CA GLY A 72 -8.48 -4.35 -20.49
C GLY A 72 -9.75 -3.59 -20.06
N SER A 73 -10.82 -4.33 -19.78
CA SER A 73 -12.15 -3.73 -19.56
C SER A 73 -12.22 -2.87 -18.30
N ILE A 74 -12.61 -1.60 -18.47
CA ILE A 74 -12.72 -0.59 -17.40
C ILE A 74 -13.57 -1.04 -16.21
N TYR A 75 -14.62 -1.83 -16.47
CA TYR A 75 -15.54 -2.30 -15.43
C TYR A 75 -14.90 -3.32 -14.46
N LEU A 76 -13.78 -3.94 -14.84
CA LEU A 76 -13.06 -4.89 -14.00
C LEU A 76 -12.18 -4.18 -12.96
N TRP A 77 -11.47 -3.13 -13.37
CA TRP A 77 -10.45 -2.50 -12.53
C TRP A 77 -10.90 -1.18 -11.88
N LEU A 78 -11.72 -0.37 -12.55
CA LEU A 78 -12.12 0.95 -12.04
C LEU A 78 -12.88 0.89 -10.70
N PRO A 79 -13.82 -0.05 -10.46
CA PRO A 79 -14.50 -0.13 -9.16
C PRO A 79 -13.54 -0.44 -8.01
N GLY A 80 -12.60 -1.36 -8.24
CA GLY A 80 -11.60 -1.74 -7.24
C GLY A 80 -10.64 -0.59 -6.93
N LEU A 81 -10.20 0.13 -7.97
CA LEU A 81 -9.44 1.37 -7.84
C LEU A 81 -10.19 2.41 -6.99
N VAL A 82 -11.44 2.71 -7.34
CA VAL A 82 -12.24 3.69 -6.61
C VAL A 82 -12.37 3.29 -5.15
N CYS A 83 -12.58 2.00 -4.86
CA CYS A 83 -12.62 1.50 -3.48
C CYS A 83 -11.31 1.75 -2.73
N LEU A 84 -10.16 1.48 -3.36
CA LEU A 84 -8.84 1.71 -2.79
C LEU A 84 -8.60 3.19 -2.45
N LEU A 85 -8.81 4.08 -3.42
CA LEU A 85 -8.59 5.52 -3.23
C LEU A 85 -9.60 6.10 -2.22
N LEU A 86 -10.84 5.64 -2.26
CA LEU A 86 -11.88 6.09 -1.33
C LEU A 86 -11.57 5.64 0.10
N ALA A 87 -11.10 4.40 0.29
CA ALA A 87 -10.65 3.92 1.60
C ALA A 87 -9.52 4.82 2.14
N ALA A 88 -8.54 5.16 1.31
CA ALA A 88 -7.43 6.03 1.69
C ALA A 88 -7.86 7.48 1.94
N GLU A 89 -8.69 8.08 1.08
CA GLU A 89 -9.15 9.46 1.24
C GLU A 89 -10.00 9.62 2.51
N LEU A 90 -10.88 8.66 2.78
CA LEU A 90 -11.76 8.70 3.95
C LEU A 90 -11.05 8.43 5.28
N THR A 91 -9.87 7.80 5.25
CA THR A 91 -9.09 7.46 6.46
C THR A 91 -7.92 8.41 6.69
N CYS A 92 -7.21 8.79 5.62
CA CYS A 92 -6.01 9.61 5.67
C CYS A 92 -6.24 11.06 5.24
N GLY A 93 -7.31 11.34 4.48
CA GLY A 93 -7.61 12.65 3.90
C GLY A 93 -7.03 12.86 2.50
N GLY A 94 -7.69 13.70 1.70
CA GLY A 94 -7.38 13.88 0.27
C GLY A 94 -5.96 14.37 -0.02
N TRP A 95 -5.42 15.30 0.77
CA TRP A 95 -4.04 15.78 0.55
C TRP A 95 -3.00 14.68 0.73
N ARG A 96 -3.17 13.85 1.78
CA ARG A 96 -2.25 12.74 2.05
C ARG A 96 -2.37 11.65 0.99
N LEU A 97 -3.58 11.42 0.48
CA LEU A 97 -3.80 10.56 -0.67
C LEU A 97 -3.02 11.07 -1.89
N VAL A 98 -3.19 12.34 -2.28
CA VAL A 98 -2.47 12.93 -3.42
C VAL A 98 -0.97 12.82 -3.24
N LEU A 99 -0.45 13.21 -2.07
CA LEU A 99 0.98 13.15 -1.79
C LEU A 99 1.52 11.72 -1.90
N THR A 100 0.82 10.75 -1.30
CA THR A 100 1.21 9.33 -1.36
C THR A 100 1.20 8.82 -2.79
N PHE A 101 0.11 9.08 -3.52
CA PHE A 101 -0.06 8.63 -4.89
C PHE A 101 1.03 9.20 -5.80
N VAL A 102 1.27 10.50 -5.73
CA VAL A 102 2.29 11.19 -6.55
C VAL A 102 3.70 10.72 -6.18
N THR A 103 3.99 10.58 -4.88
CA THR A 103 5.31 10.11 -4.42
C THR A 103 5.56 8.68 -4.89
N GLY A 104 4.57 7.80 -4.78
CA GLY A 104 4.62 6.44 -5.27
C GLY A 104 4.81 6.36 -6.77
N HIS A 105 3.94 7.05 -7.50
CA HIS A 105 3.93 7.04 -8.96
C HIS A 105 5.24 7.59 -9.54
N VAL A 106 5.55 8.85 -9.25
CA VAL A 106 6.73 9.52 -9.79
C VAL A 106 8.02 8.92 -9.22
N GLY A 107 8.05 8.66 -7.90
CA GLY A 107 9.23 8.13 -7.24
C GLY A 107 9.59 6.72 -7.72
N ALA A 108 8.61 5.81 -7.82
CA ALA A 108 8.87 4.48 -8.34
C ALA A 108 9.27 4.52 -9.81
N THR A 109 8.59 5.31 -10.64
CA THR A 109 8.97 5.48 -12.06
C THR A 109 10.42 5.93 -12.20
N LEU A 110 10.86 6.95 -11.44
CA LEU A 110 12.23 7.45 -11.54
C LEU A 110 13.26 6.43 -11.05
N LEU A 111 12.98 5.73 -9.95
CA LEU A 111 13.89 4.70 -9.40
C LEU A 111 14.01 3.50 -10.34
N VAL A 112 12.89 3.04 -10.91
CA VAL A 112 12.87 1.97 -11.90
C VAL A 112 13.57 2.41 -13.19
N ALA A 113 13.33 3.63 -13.68
CA ALA A 113 13.99 4.16 -14.85
C ALA A 113 15.52 4.25 -14.65
N ALA A 114 15.98 4.70 -13.47
CA ALA A 114 17.41 4.72 -13.14
C ALA A 114 18.00 3.31 -13.10
N GLY A 115 17.30 2.34 -12.49
CA GLY A 115 17.73 0.94 -12.47
C GLY A 115 17.81 0.33 -13.87
N LEU A 116 16.80 0.58 -14.72
CA LEU A 116 16.79 0.13 -16.11
C LEU A 116 17.89 0.77 -16.94
N ALA A 117 18.13 2.08 -16.80
CA ALA A 117 19.22 2.77 -17.47
C ALA A 117 20.57 2.14 -17.11
N THR A 118 20.78 1.90 -15.82
CA THR A 118 21.99 1.24 -15.30
C THR A 118 22.15 -0.18 -15.86
N ALA A 119 21.08 -0.97 -15.83
CA ALA A 119 21.11 -2.35 -16.35
C ALA A 119 21.35 -2.42 -17.87
N VAL A 120 20.87 -1.44 -18.63
CA VAL A 120 21.18 -1.32 -20.07
C VAL A 120 22.62 -0.87 -20.29
N GLU A 121 23.12 0.07 -19.49
CA GLU A 121 24.51 0.56 -19.59
C GLU A 121 25.55 -0.54 -19.27
N PHE A 122 25.23 -1.46 -18.36
CA PHE A 122 26.07 -2.61 -18.03
C PHE A 122 25.77 -3.87 -18.86
N ASP A 123 24.98 -3.77 -19.94
CA ASP A 123 24.59 -4.88 -20.83
C ASP A 123 23.88 -6.06 -20.11
N TRP A 124 23.27 -5.82 -18.94
CA TRP A 124 22.45 -6.81 -18.23
C TRP A 124 21.07 -6.98 -18.86
N LEU A 125 20.56 -5.94 -19.50
CA LEU A 125 19.27 -5.94 -20.20
C LEU A 125 19.42 -5.40 -21.62
N SER A 126 18.62 -5.95 -22.54
CA SER A 126 18.56 -5.45 -23.91
C SER A 126 18.05 -4.02 -23.96
N ALA A 127 18.66 -3.18 -24.81
CA ALA A 127 18.23 -1.80 -25.07
C ALA A 127 16.77 -1.69 -25.57
N SER A 128 16.15 -2.78 -26.04
CA SER A 128 14.72 -2.80 -26.38
C SER A 128 13.82 -2.46 -25.18
N ILE A 129 14.26 -2.77 -23.95
CA ILE A 129 13.50 -2.46 -22.72
C ILE A 129 13.26 -0.96 -22.56
N ALA A 130 14.11 -0.12 -23.15
CA ALA A 130 13.97 1.33 -23.07
C ALA A 130 12.67 1.86 -23.70
N ARG A 131 12.04 1.09 -24.60
CA ARG A 131 10.75 1.44 -25.23
C ARG A 131 9.57 0.67 -24.67
N ALA A 132 9.78 -0.23 -23.70
CA ALA A 132 8.70 -0.99 -23.09
C ALA A 132 7.64 -0.02 -22.52
N PRO A 133 6.34 -0.23 -22.80
CA PRO A 133 5.29 0.62 -22.26
C PRO A 133 5.29 0.61 -20.73
N ASP A 134 5.25 1.80 -20.13
CA ASP A 134 5.10 2.01 -18.69
C ASP A 134 4.03 3.10 -18.56
N VAL A 135 2.77 2.67 -18.57
CA VAL A 135 1.60 3.55 -18.43
C VAL A 135 0.69 2.99 -17.35
N GLY A 136 -0.19 3.85 -16.87
CA GLY A 136 -1.19 3.50 -15.90
C GLY A 136 -0.83 4.00 -14.52
N MET A 137 -1.70 3.64 -13.62
CA MET A 137 -1.77 4.20 -12.28
C MET A 137 -1.15 3.28 -11.21
N SER A 138 -0.65 2.12 -11.62
CA SER A 138 -0.39 0.97 -10.76
C SER A 138 0.65 1.26 -9.67
N TYR A 139 1.69 2.03 -9.96
CA TYR A 139 2.64 2.51 -8.95
C TYR A 139 1.94 3.41 -7.92
N GLY A 140 1.14 4.38 -8.37
CA GLY A 140 0.32 5.20 -7.46
C GLY A 140 -0.62 4.35 -6.61
N ALA A 141 -1.28 3.33 -7.18
CA ALA A 141 -2.14 2.40 -6.46
C ALA A 141 -1.37 1.65 -5.37
N MET A 142 -0.22 1.08 -5.70
CA MET A 142 0.58 0.28 -4.77
C MET A 142 1.15 1.13 -3.64
N ALA A 143 1.49 2.40 -3.89
CA ALA A 143 1.84 3.32 -2.82
C ALA A 143 0.66 3.62 -1.88
N VAL A 144 -0.57 3.72 -2.41
CA VAL A 144 -1.77 3.88 -1.57
C VAL A 144 -2.00 2.65 -0.71
N VAL A 145 -1.84 1.44 -1.25
CA VAL A 145 -1.86 0.18 -0.50
C VAL A 145 -0.84 0.20 0.64
N GLY A 146 0.40 0.61 0.34
CA GLY A 146 1.45 0.74 1.35
C GLY A 146 1.09 1.75 2.44
N ALA A 147 0.53 2.89 2.08
CA ALA A 147 0.20 3.93 3.04
C ALA A 147 -1.00 3.62 3.94
N LEU A 148 -1.93 2.77 3.47
CA LEU A 148 -3.05 2.28 4.28
C LEU A 148 -2.59 1.46 5.50
N THR A 149 -1.33 1.03 5.55
CA THR A 149 -0.71 0.45 6.76
C THR A 149 -0.92 1.35 7.98
N ALA A 150 -0.70 2.67 7.87
CA ALA A 150 -0.86 3.57 9.00
C ALA A 150 -2.33 3.74 9.42
N ALA A 151 -3.28 3.50 8.52
CA ALA A 151 -4.71 3.57 8.80
C ALA A 151 -5.23 2.36 9.58
N LEU A 152 -4.54 1.22 9.49
CA LEU A 152 -4.92 0.00 10.20
C LEU A 152 -4.66 0.10 11.71
N PRO A 153 -5.50 -0.55 12.55
CA PRO A 153 -5.20 -0.71 13.97
C PRO A 153 -3.82 -1.38 14.15
N PRO A 154 -2.99 -0.95 15.12
CA PRO A 154 -1.61 -1.41 15.25
C PRO A 154 -1.43 -2.93 15.18
N ARG A 155 -2.31 -3.69 15.84
CA ARG A 155 -2.34 -5.16 15.83
C ARG A 155 -2.45 -5.84 14.46
N TRP A 156 -2.92 -5.13 13.43
CA TRP A 156 -3.07 -5.66 12.06
C TRP A 156 -1.97 -5.22 11.12
N ARG A 157 -1.16 -4.22 11.48
CA ARG A 157 -0.10 -3.68 10.61
C ARG A 157 0.96 -4.72 10.25
N PRO A 158 1.44 -5.57 11.18
CA PRO A 158 2.40 -6.62 10.83
C PRO A 158 1.82 -7.59 9.82
N ALA A 159 0.57 -8.05 10.04
CA ALA A 159 -0.11 -8.96 9.12
C ALA A 159 -0.26 -8.36 7.71
N TRP A 160 -0.64 -7.08 7.63
CA TRP A 160 -0.79 -6.37 6.37
C TRP A 160 0.55 -6.25 5.62
N LEU A 161 1.60 -5.79 6.29
CA LEU A 161 2.93 -5.67 5.69
C LEU A 161 3.48 -7.04 5.28
N GLY A 162 3.34 -8.04 6.16
CA GLY A 162 3.75 -9.41 5.88
C GLY A 162 3.06 -9.98 4.65
N PHE A 163 1.76 -9.73 4.48
CA PHE A 163 1.03 -10.12 3.27
C PHE A 163 1.65 -9.52 2.02
N TRP A 164 1.74 -8.19 1.94
CA TRP A 164 2.14 -7.51 0.72
C TRP A 164 3.59 -7.79 0.34
N PHE A 165 4.51 -7.80 1.30
CA PHE A 165 5.92 -8.06 1.01
C PHE A 165 6.19 -9.53 0.68
N ALA A 166 5.52 -10.48 1.33
CA ALA A 166 5.68 -11.90 0.98
C ALA A 166 5.05 -12.22 -0.38
N ALA A 167 3.87 -11.68 -0.67
CA ALA A 167 3.26 -11.80 -1.99
C ALA A 167 4.18 -11.20 -3.06
N ALA A 168 4.66 -9.99 -2.87
CA ALA A 168 5.52 -9.36 -3.87
C ALA A 168 6.87 -10.08 -4.06
N ALA A 169 7.45 -10.61 -2.98
CA ALA A 169 8.67 -11.41 -3.07
C ALA A 169 8.49 -12.66 -3.94
N VAL A 170 7.36 -13.37 -3.80
CA VAL A 170 7.12 -14.57 -4.63
C VAL A 170 6.78 -14.22 -6.08
N VAL A 171 6.07 -13.11 -6.33
CA VAL A 171 5.84 -12.62 -7.69
C VAL A 171 7.18 -12.33 -8.37
N ILE A 172 8.07 -11.60 -7.68
CA ILE A 172 9.39 -11.28 -8.23
C ILE A 172 10.21 -12.55 -8.51
N ALA A 173 10.19 -13.50 -7.58
CA ALA A 173 10.91 -14.77 -7.73
C ALA A 173 10.38 -15.64 -8.89
N GLY A 174 9.13 -15.44 -9.31
CA GLY A 174 8.50 -16.17 -10.42
C GLY A 174 8.90 -15.70 -11.81
N GLY A 175 9.72 -14.64 -11.93
CA GLY A 175 10.15 -14.06 -13.21
C GLY A 175 9.67 -12.63 -13.39
N ALA A 176 10.18 -11.72 -12.54
CA ALA A 176 9.75 -10.32 -12.48
C ALA A 176 9.93 -9.56 -13.80
N GLY A 177 8.89 -8.82 -14.19
CA GLY A 177 9.02 -7.65 -15.04
C GLY A 177 9.55 -6.43 -14.26
N PHE A 178 10.02 -5.41 -14.97
CA PHE A 178 10.45 -4.15 -14.33
C PHE A 178 9.30 -3.45 -13.58
N THR A 179 8.06 -3.68 -14.01
CA THR A 179 6.84 -3.17 -13.37
C THR A 179 6.62 -3.76 -11.99
N ASP A 180 6.96 -5.05 -11.77
CA ASP A 180 6.79 -5.71 -10.48
C ASP A 180 7.76 -5.12 -9.44
N VAL A 181 8.99 -4.81 -9.87
CA VAL A 181 9.94 -4.06 -9.06
C VAL A 181 9.39 -2.67 -8.75
N GLY A 182 8.79 -2.00 -9.75
CA GLY A 182 8.11 -0.73 -9.57
C GLY A 182 6.98 -0.78 -8.53
N HIS A 183 6.16 -1.84 -8.52
CA HIS A 183 5.12 -2.04 -7.52
C HIS A 183 5.69 -2.17 -6.11
N VAL A 184 6.79 -2.91 -5.92
CA VAL A 184 7.44 -3.06 -4.61
C VAL A 184 8.05 -1.75 -4.14
N VAL A 185 8.73 -1.02 -5.03
CA VAL A 185 9.27 0.30 -4.71
C VAL A 185 8.14 1.24 -4.32
N ALA A 186 7.06 1.30 -5.09
CA ALA A 186 5.91 2.15 -4.80
C ALA A 186 5.23 1.79 -3.47
N LEU A 187 4.99 0.50 -3.22
CA LEU A 187 4.47 -0.01 -1.95
C LEU A 187 5.34 0.46 -0.78
N THR A 188 6.66 0.31 -0.90
CA THR A 188 7.63 0.72 0.12
C THR A 188 7.60 2.22 0.36
N LEU A 189 7.59 3.03 -0.71
CA LEU A 189 7.45 4.49 -0.62
C LEU A 189 6.15 4.88 0.09
N GLY A 190 5.04 4.21 -0.21
CA GLY A 190 3.76 4.39 0.47
C GLY A 190 3.84 4.14 1.97
N VAL A 191 4.45 3.01 2.38
CA VAL A 191 4.70 2.69 3.79
C VAL A 191 5.52 3.80 4.45
N LEU A 192 6.62 4.22 3.82
CA LEU A 192 7.51 5.26 4.36
C LEU A 192 6.79 6.62 4.51
N VAL A 193 6.03 7.05 3.49
CA VAL A 193 5.24 8.29 3.53
C VAL A 193 4.23 8.24 4.68
N SER A 194 3.62 7.08 4.92
CA SER A 194 2.63 6.91 5.99
C SER A 194 3.20 7.07 7.40
N THR A 195 4.50 6.84 7.60
CA THR A 195 5.17 7.08 8.89
C THR A 195 5.22 8.56 9.26
N ARG A 196 5.10 9.47 8.28
CA ARG A 196 5.22 10.92 8.46
C ARG A 196 3.92 11.61 8.83
N PHE A 197 2.78 10.91 8.78
CA PHE A 197 1.48 11.51 9.05
C PHE A 197 0.63 10.65 9.97
N GLY A 198 0.14 11.22 11.08
CA GLY A 198 -0.78 10.53 11.99
C GLY A 198 -2.15 10.32 11.35
N VAL A 199 -2.63 9.08 11.31
CA VAL A 199 -3.93 8.73 10.73
C VAL A 199 -5.04 8.80 11.78
N GLN A 200 -6.15 9.44 11.44
CA GLN A 200 -7.31 9.61 12.31
C GLN A 200 -8.46 8.71 11.81
N SER A 201 -8.35 7.40 11.99
CA SER A 201 -9.38 6.48 11.49
C SER A 201 -10.19 5.84 12.61
N ARG A 202 -11.49 6.16 12.66
CA ARG A 202 -12.50 5.31 13.28
C ARG A 202 -12.96 4.28 12.23
N TRP A 203 -12.65 3.02 12.43
CA TRP A 203 -13.08 1.96 11.50
C TRP A 203 -14.59 1.73 11.59
N SER A 204 -15.20 1.55 10.44
CA SER A 204 -16.62 1.26 10.26
C SER A 204 -16.76 0.20 9.17
N VAL A 205 -17.84 -0.58 9.19
CA VAL A 205 -18.09 -1.63 8.17
C VAL A 205 -17.90 -1.12 6.74
N PRO A 206 -18.43 0.05 6.31
CA PRO A 206 -18.22 0.54 4.95
C PRO A 206 -16.74 0.76 4.60
N ARG A 207 -15.95 1.33 5.52
CA ARG A 207 -14.51 1.54 5.32
C ARG A 207 -13.76 0.21 5.21
N ALA A 208 -14.15 -0.79 5.99
CA ALA A 208 -13.56 -2.12 5.92
C ALA A 208 -13.89 -2.81 4.58
N VAL A 209 -15.11 -2.68 4.09
CA VAL A 209 -15.51 -3.20 2.76
C VAL A 209 -14.74 -2.50 1.65
N LEU A 210 -14.62 -1.17 1.69
CA LEU A 210 -13.81 -0.41 0.72
C LEU A 210 -12.34 -0.84 0.74
N LEU A 211 -11.77 -1.02 1.93
CA LEU A 211 -10.41 -1.53 2.08
C LEU A 211 -10.28 -2.93 1.46
N ALA A 212 -11.21 -3.85 1.75
CA ALA A 212 -11.15 -5.21 1.23
C ALA A 212 -11.20 -5.24 -0.30
N LEU A 213 -12.16 -4.53 -0.91
CA LEU A 213 -12.27 -4.44 -2.37
C LEU A 213 -11.05 -3.75 -3.01
N GLY A 214 -10.56 -2.67 -2.39
CA GLY A 214 -9.38 -1.96 -2.84
C GLY A 214 -8.09 -2.78 -2.70
N ALA A 215 -7.97 -3.57 -1.63
CA ALA A 215 -6.85 -4.49 -1.42
C ALA A 215 -6.86 -5.62 -2.45
N SER A 216 -8.04 -6.18 -2.75
CA SER A 216 -8.18 -7.17 -3.83
C SER A 216 -7.74 -6.59 -5.18
N PHE A 217 -8.11 -5.35 -5.48
CA PHE A 217 -7.62 -4.66 -6.67
C PHE A 217 -6.09 -4.49 -6.66
N GLY A 218 -5.51 -4.00 -5.57
CA GLY A 218 -4.05 -3.90 -5.44
C GLY A 218 -3.35 -5.26 -5.61
N PHE A 219 -3.99 -6.36 -5.17
CA PHE A 219 -3.44 -7.70 -5.31
C PHE A 219 -3.46 -8.15 -6.77
N LEU A 220 -4.53 -7.88 -7.50
CA LEU A 220 -4.61 -8.13 -8.94
C LEU A 220 -3.61 -7.28 -9.74
N VAL A 221 -3.30 -6.07 -9.28
CA VAL A 221 -2.25 -5.22 -9.86
C VAL A 221 -0.87 -5.82 -9.65
N LEU A 222 -0.61 -6.40 -8.47
CA LEU A 222 0.67 -6.99 -8.13
C LEU A 222 0.88 -8.37 -8.76
N ALA A 223 -0.17 -9.19 -8.84
CA ALA A 223 -0.08 -10.58 -9.26
C ALA A 223 -0.71 -10.75 -10.66
N ASP A 224 0.11 -10.56 -11.70
CA ASP A 224 -0.33 -10.78 -13.07
C ASP A 224 -0.41 -12.29 -13.40
N GLY A 225 -1.56 -12.70 -13.92
CA GLY A 225 -1.83 -14.10 -14.28
C GLY A 225 -2.16 -15.03 -13.11
N MET A 226 -2.86 -16.12 -13.43
CA MET A 226 -3.44 -17.06 -12.46
C MET A 226 -2.41 -17.72 -11.53
N VAL A 227 -1.23 -18.07 -12.05
CA VAL A 227 -0.17 -18.73 -11.27
C VAL A 227 0.40 -17.79 -10.21
N SER A 228 0.70 -16.55 -10.61
CA SER A 228 1.15 -15.49 -9.70
C SER A 228 0.11 -15.20 -8.63
N MET A 229 -1.18 -15.17 -8.98
CA MET A 229 -2.27 -14.98 -8.02
C MET A 229 -2.34 -16.11 -6.98
N ILE A 230 -2.18 -17.37 -7.38
CA ILE A 230 -2.22 -18.50 -6.44
C ILE A 230 -1.04 -18.43 -5.47
N TYR A 231 0.19 -18.29 -5.99
CA TYR A 231 1.38 -18.24 -5.14
C TYR A 231 1.41 -16.97 -4.29
N GLY A 232 1.09 -15.82 -4.87
CA GLY A 232 1.02 -14.54 -4.16
C GLY A 232 0.03 -14.57 -3.00
N LEU A 233 -1.13 -15.19 -3.18
CA LEU A 233 -2.12 -15.33 -2.11
C LEU A 233 -1.63 -16.27 -1.01
N ALA A 234 -1.07 -17.43 -1.38
CA ALA A 234 -0.58 -18.42 -0.42
C ALA A 234 0.59 -17.87 0.41
N TRP A 235 1.60 -17.31 -0.24
CA TRP A 235 2.77 -16.72 0.41
C TRP A 235 2.45 -15.43 1.14
N GLY A 236 1.54 -14.60 0.61
CA GLY A 236 1.01 -13.46 1.31
C GLY A 236 0.31 -13.87 2.61
N ALA A 237 -0.58 -14.86 2.58
CA ALA A 237 -1.25 -15.36 3.78
C ALA A 237 -0.23 -15.90 4.81
N LEU A 238 0.79 -16.65 4.35
CA LEU A 238 1.86 -17.11 5.21
C LEU A 238 2.63 -15.94 5.84
N GLY A 239 3.03 -14.95 5.04
CA GLY A 239 3.72 -13.74 5.49
C GLY A 239 2.90 -12.94 6.50
N ALA A 240 1.59 -12.88 6.31
CA ALA A 240 0.68 -12.23 7.24
C ALA A 240 0.66 -12.94 8.60
N LEU A 241 0.56 -14.28 8.59
CA LEU A 241 0.53 -15.10 9.80
C LEU A 241 1.87 -15.04 10.56
N THR A 242 3.00 -15.12 9.85
CA THR A 242 4.33 -15.07 10.46
C THR A 242 4.61 -13.70 11.08
N ALA A 243 4.33 -12.61 10.35
CA ALA A 243 4.53 -11.26 10.86
C ALA A 243 3.62 -10.95 12.07
N ALA A 244 2.35 -11.38 12.03
CA ALA A 244 1.44 -11.25 13.16
C ALA A 244 1.87 -12.09 14.38
N GLY A 245 2.37 -13.31 14.15
CA GLY A 245 2.87 -14.18 15.20
C GLY A 245 4.10 -13.59 15.89
N PHE A 246 5.07 -13.10 15.11
CA PHE A 246 6.28 -12.48 15.63
C PHE A 246 5.99 -11.23 16.47
N ASP A 247 5.08 -10.36 16.01
CA ASP A 247 4.66 -9.17 16.77
C ASP A 247 4.02 -9.54 18.11
N ARG A 248 3.20 -10.60 18.16
CA ARG A 248 2.61 -11.10 19.42
C ARG A 248 3.66 -11.64 20.38
N LEU A 249 4.68 -12.33 19.88
CA LEU A 249 5.77 -12.86 20.71
C LEU A 249 6.61 -11.73 21.31
N LEU A 250 6.97 -10.73 20.49
CA LEU A 250 7.73 -9.57 20.93
C LEU A 250 6.99 -8.69 21.95
N THR A 251 5.66 -8.60 21.83
CA THR A 251 4.85 -7.79 22.75
C THR A 251 4.49 -8.53 24.04
N ALA A 252 4.42 -9.86 24.03
CA ALA A 252 4.12 -10.68 25.21
C ALA A 252 5.32 -10.83 26.17
N ALA A 253 6.55 -10.98 25.66
CA ALA A 253 7.72 -11.24 26.50
C ALA A 253 8.00 -10.13 27.56
N PRO A 254 7.91 -8.82 27.24
CA PRO A 254 8.07 -7.76 28.23
C PRO A 254 6.97 -7.74 29.29
N GLN A 255 5.73 -8.07 28.93
CA GLN A 255 4.59 -8.11 29.86
C GLN A 255 4.73 -9.26 30.87
N MET A 256 5.14 -10.44 30.40
CA MET A 256 5.41 -11.59 31.27
C MET A 256 6.49 -11.29 32.30
N ASN A 257 7.60 -10.68 31.88
CA ASN A 257 8.69 -10.31 32.78
C ASN A 257 8.25 -9.29 33.83
N ALA A 258 7.53 -8.24 33.42
CA ALA A 258 7.00 -7.24 34.34
C ALA A 258 6.00 -7.82 35.36
N SER A 259 5.16 -8.78 34.93
CA SER A 259 4.24 -9.47 35.84
C SER A 259 4.96 -10.39 36.83
N ALA A 260 6.03 -11.08 36.41
CA ALA A 260 6.85 -11.91 37.27
C ALA A 260 7.60 -11.07 38.32
N ASP A 261 8.18 -9.94 37.92
CA ASP A 261 8.86 -9.02 38.83
C ASP A 261 7.89 -8.42 39.87
N ALA A 262 6.66 -8.08 39.46
CA ALA A 262 5.64 -7.56 40.36
C ALA A 262 5.19 -8.61 41.41
N VAL A 263 5.07 -9.88 41.03
CA VAL A 263 4.77 -10.98 41.97
C VAL A 263 5.91 -11.15 42.98
N ILE A 264 7.17 -11.18 42.51
CA ILE A 264 8.35 -11.30 43.39
C ILE A 264 8.43 -10.12 44.37
N GLN A 265 8.09 -8.91 43.93
CA GLN A 265 8.10 -7.72 44.79
C GLN A 265 6.97 -7.75 45.83
N SER A 266 5.79 -8.26 45.48
CA SER A 266 4.68 -8.49 46.42
C SER A 266 5.08 -9.49 47.51
N GLU A 267 5.65 -10.64 47.13
CA GLU A 267 6.08 -11.67 48.09
C GLU A 267 7.18 -11.18 49.04
N ARG A 268 8.10 -10.32 48.55
CA ARG A 268 9.08 -9.64 49.42
C ARG A 268 8.44 -8.64 50.37
N HIS A 269 7.38 -7.96 49.96
CA HIS A 269 6.71 -6.98 50.81
C HIS A 269 5.91 -7.66 51.94
N ASP A 270 5.27 -8.80 51.63
CA ASP A 270 4.52 -9.61 52.60
C ASP A 270 5.44 -10.34 53.59
N SER A 271 6.63 -10.78 53.15
CA SER A 271 7.62 -11.42 54.03
C SER A 271 8.42 -10.41 54.89
N GLY A 272 8.54 -9.15 54.47
CA GLY A 272 9.20 -8.07 55.20
C GLY A 272 8.40 -7.48 56.37
N GLY A 273 7.13 -7.86 56.54
CA GLY A 273 6.25 -7.37 57.63
C GLY A 273 6.49 -8.01 59.01
N SER A 274 7.46 -8.93 59.14
CA SER A 274 7.76 -9.64 60.39
C SER A 274 8.95 -9.02 61.15
N SER A 275 8.93 -7.71 61.43
CA SER A 275 9.84 -7.14 62.42
C SER A 275 9.35 -7.48 63.83
N SER A 276 10.03 -8.43 64.46
CA SER A 276 9.83 -8.89 65.83
C SER A 276 9.90 -7.74 66.84
N SER A 277 8.77 -7.37 67.43
CA SER A 277 8.71 -6.62 68.68
C SER A 277 8.91 -7.58 69.85
N SER A 278 10.13 -7.67 70.36
CA SER A 278 10.43 -8.39 71.61
C SER A 278 9.83 -7.64 72.81
N PRO A 279 9.03 -8.29 73.68
CA PRO A 279 8.57 -7.66 74.92
C PRO A 279 9.71 -7.68 75.95
N GLY A 280 10.10 -6.50 76.43
CA GLY A 280 10.98 -6.36 77.58
C GLY A 280 10.33 -6.92 78.84
N THR A 281 11.00 -7.85 79.50
CA THR A 281 10.65 -8.37 80.82
C THR A 281 11.11 -7.38 81.89
N SER A 282 10.16 -6.77 82.60
CA SER A 282 10.42 -6.04 83.85
C SER A 282 10.29 -7.00 85.02
N HIS A 283 11.40 -7.29 85.70
CA HIS A 283 11.40 -7.83 87.06
C HIS A 283 11.54 -6.67 88.06
N SER A 284 10.65 -6.70 89.06
CA SER A 284 10.67 -6.15 90.42
C SER A 284 11.59 -4.97 90.76
#